data_AF-A0A963E1N0-F1
#
_entry.id   AF-A0A963E1N0-F1
#
_cell.length_a   1.000
_cell.length_b   1.000
_cell.length_c   1.000
_cell.angle_alpha   90.00
_cell.angle_beta   90.00
_cell.angle_gamma   90.00
#
_symmetry.space_group_name_H-M   'P 1'
#
loop_
_entity.id
_entity.type
_entity.pdbx_description
1 polymer ?
#
loop_
_entity_poly.entity_id
_entity_poly.type
_entity_poly.pdbx_seq_one_letter_code
_entity_poly.pdbx_strand_id
1 'polypeptide(L)'
;MKKKSVVMLIAALGALPVAANAFPIASSGEGASVVVSGTGSILATYQGNSAAYSNDLYLMLDAAGDPGDDGIVGNDLFIFNNHASAVGSTVDLGSFPVGVELIFRLHVNNTGDDFFTGPAARNSDGHAHARVEADWAPNE
;
A
#
# COMPACT_ATOMS: atom_id res chain seq x y z
N MET A 1 33.95 -31.23 53.06
CA MET A 1 33.25 -30.09 52.44
C MET A 1 32.26 -30.62 51.40
N LYS A 2 30.94 -30.54 51.65
CA LYS A 2 29.91 -30.97 50.69
C LYS A 2 29.53 -29.76 49.81
N LYS A 3 29.86 -29.79 48.52
CA LYS A 3 29.43 -28.78 47.54
C LYS A 3 27.94 -28.98 47.26
N LYS A 4 27.13 -27.96 47.55
CA LYS A 4 25.72 -27.91 47.17
C LYS A 4 25.65 -27.31 45.76
N SER A 5 25.25 -28.11 44.77
CA SER A 5 24.99 -27.62 43.43
C SER A 5 23.62 -26.94 43.42
N VAL A 6 23.58 -25.66 43.07
CA VAL A 6 22.35 -24.90 42.82
C VAL A 6 21.98 -25.14 41.36
N VAL A 7 20.83 -25.76 41.11
CA VAL A 7 20.24 -25.88 39.77
C VAL A 7 19.45 -24.61 39.50
N MET A 8 19.87 -23.82 38.51
CA MET A 8 19.16 -22.62 38.07
C MET A 8 18.14 -23.04 37.00
N LEU A 9 16.85 -22.90 37.28
CA LEU A 9 15.78 -23.20 36.34
C LEU A 9 15.55 -21.96 35.46
N ILE A 10 15.94 -22.04 34.18
CA ILE A 10 15.63 -21.00 33.19
C ILE A 10 14.24 -21.30 32.63
N ALA A 11 13.24 -20.51 33.00
CA ALA A 11 11.93 -20.54 32.36
C ALA A 11 12.02 -19.77 31.04
N ALA A 12 12.04 -20.51 29.92
CA ALA A 12 11.90 -19.90 28.60
C ALA A 12 10.44 -19.47 28.40
N LEU A 13 10.20 -18.16 28.41
CA LEU A 13 8.91 -17.58 28.05
C LEU A 13 8.75 -17.70 26.54
N GLY A 14 8.02 -18.72 26.07
CA GLY A 14 7.76 -18.90 24.65
C GLY A 14 6.88 -17.77 24.13
N ALA A 15 7.41 -16.96 23.21
CA ALA A 15 6.61 -16.02 22.44
C ALA A 15 5.62 -16.82 21.58
N LEU A 16 4.32 -16.63 21.81
CA LEU A 16 3.29 -17.21 20.97
C LEU A 16 3.35 -16.54 19.58
N PRO A 17 3.28 -17.30 18.47
CA PRO A 17 3.20 -16.71 17.15
C PRO A 17 1.89 -15.95 17.02
N VAL A 18 1.96 -14.64 16.78
CA VAL A 18 0.80 -13.86 16.33
C VAL A 18 0.51 -14.32 14.90
N ALA A 19 -0.67 -14.87 14.66
CA ALA A 19 -1.11 -15.20 13.32
C ALA A 19 -1.18 -13.92 12.49
N ALA A 20 -0.41 -13.85 11.41
CA ALA A 20 -0.57 -12.82 10.40
C ALA A 20 -1.84 -13.13 9.62
N ASN A 21 -2.92 -12.38 9.87
CA ASN A 21 -4.09 -12.41 9.00
C ASN A 21 -3.73 -11.63 7.73
N ALA A 22 -3.98 -12.22 6.56
CA ALA A 22 -3.93 -11.47 5.32
C ALA A 22 -5.04 -10.41 5.37
N PHE A 23 -4.71 -9.17 5.04
CA PHE A 23 -5.72 -8.11 4.96
C PHE A 23 -6.68 -8.41 3.81
N PRO A 24 -8.00 -8.20 4.00
CA PRO A 24 -8.98 -8.45 2.95
C PRO A 24 -8.63 -7.67 1.67
N ILE A 25 -8.54 -8.40 0.56
CA ILE A 25 -8.37 -7.81 -0.76
C ILE A 25 -9.77 -7.58 -1.32
N ALA A 26 -9.99 -6.41 -1.94
CA ALA A 26 -11.22 -6.08 -2.63
C ALA A 26 -11.75 -7.25 -3.49
N SER A 27 -13.03 -7.53 -3.32
CA SER A 27 -13.70 -8.68 -3.96
C SER A 27 -13.92 -8.46 -5.46
N SER A 28 -13.97 -7.20 -5.89
CA SER A 28 -14.20 -6.77 -7.26
C SER A 28 -13.44 -5.47 -7.59
N GLY A 29 -13.71 -4.88 -8.76
CA GLY A 29 -13.12 -3.60 -9.16
C GLY A 29 -11.71 -3.71 -9.74
N GLU A 30 -11.33 -4.88 -10.26
CA GLU A 30 -10.08 -5.05 -10.99
C GLU A 30 -10.05 -4.12 -12.21
N GLY A 31 -9.05 -3.25 -12.26
CA GLY A 31 -8.88 -2.25 -13.31
C GLY A 31 -9.85 -1.07 -13.25
N ALA A 32 -10.58 -0.90 -12.15
CA ALA A 32 -11.40 0.29 -11.93
C ALA A 32 -10.51 1.52 -11.65
N SER A 33 -10.97 2.70 -12.07
CA SER A 33 -10.34 3.98 -11.77
C SER A 33 -10.73 4.48 -10.38
N VAL A 34 -9.82 5.18 -9.70
CA VAL A 34 -10.11 5.89 -8.47
C VAL A 34 -10.46 7.34 -8.83
N VAL A 35 -11.68 7.78 -8.50
CA VAL A 35 -12.18 9.11 -8.88
C VAL A 35 -12.60 9.87 -7.64
N VAL A 36 -12.20 11.14 -7.56
CA VAL A 36 -12.51 12.02 -6.44
C VAL A 36 -14.01 12.33 -6.42
N SER A 37 -14.67 11.96 -5.32
CA SER A 37 -16.13 12.09 -5.16
C SER A 37 -16.56 13.24 -4.24
N GLY A 38 -15.62 13.89 -3.54
CA GLY A 38 -15.89 14.98 -2.61
C GLY A 38 -14.74 15.97 -2.52
N THR A 39 -14.94 17.06 -1.79
CA THR A 39 -13.97 18.17 -1.68
C THR A 39 -13.08 18.11 -0.43
N GLY A 40 -13.33 17.15 0.46
CA GLY A 40 -12.51 16.95 1.66
C GLY A 40 -11.10 16.45 1.31
N SER A 41 -10.18 16.53 2.27
CA SER A 41 -8.85 15.95 2.09
C SER A 41 -8.94 14.43 2.01
N ILE A 42 -8.12 13.84 1.15
CA ILE A 42 -8.05 12.40 0.96
C ILE A 42 -6.89 11.87 1.78
N LEU A 43 -7.20 10.98 2.73
CA LEU A 43 -6.22 10.33 3.58
C LEU A 43 -5.97 8.90 3.11
N ALA A 44 -4.77 8.62 2.63
CA ALA A 44 -4.34 7.26 2.38
C ALA A 44 -3.96 6.60 3.71
N THR A 45 -4.40 5.36 3.93
CA THR A 45 -4.03 4.56 5.12
C THR A 45 -3.39 3.26 4.68
N TYR A 46 -2.20 2.97 5.18
CA TYR A 46 -1.53 1.71 4.88
C TYR A 46 -2.15 0.56 5.67
N GLN A 47 -2.82 -0.35 4.97
CA GLN A 47 -3.45 -1.51 5.58
C GLN A 47 -2.53 -2.73 5.65
N GLY A 48 -1.28 -2.65 5.20
CA GLY A 48 -0.36 -3.78 5.19
C GLY A 48 -0.22 -4.45 3.82
N ASN A 49 0.47 -5.59 3.78
CA ASN A 49 0.71 -6.34 2.56
C ASN A 49 0.96 -7.83 2.85
N SER A 50 0.86 -8.65 1.80
CA SER A 50 1.22 -10.08 1.81
C SER A 50 2.23 -10.43 0.71
N ALA A 51 2.78 -9.42 0.02
CA ALA A 51 3.64 -9.60 -1.14
C ALA A 51 5.12 -9.73 -0.74
N ALA A 52 5.84 -10.62 -1.42
CA ALA A 52 7.27 -10.81 -1.18
C ALA A 52 8.15 -9.72 -1.80
N TYR A 53 7.70 -9.13 -2.92
CA TYR A 53 8.42 -8.02 -3.56
C TYR A 53 8.41 -6.76 -2.69
N SER A 54 9.46 -5.94 -2.80
CA SER A 54 9.48 -4.61 -2.22
C SER A 54 8.95 -3.60 -3.22
N ASN A 55 7.95 -2.84 -2.84
CA ASN A 55 7.26 -1.89 -3.70
C ASN A 55 7.02 -0.57 -3.00
N ASP A 56 7.11 0.51 -3.76
CA ASP A 56 6.74 1.86 -3.36
C ASP A 56 5.45 2.26 -4.08
N LEU A 57 4.53 2.85 -3.34
CA LEU A 57 3.27 3.37 -3.86
C LEU A 57 3.37 4.89 -3.98
N TYR A 58 3.00 5.40 -5.15
CA TYR A 58 2.98 6.82 -5.46
C TYR A 58 1.60 7.26 -5.96
N LEU A 59 1.25 8.54 -5.74
CA LEU A 59 0.23 9.25 -6.51
C LEU A 59 0.93 9.98 -7.66
N MET A 60 0.51 9.70 -8.89
CA MET A 60 1.02 10.37 -10.08
C MET A 60 0.62 11.84 -10.09
N LEU A 61 1.58 12.72 -10.32
CA LEU A 61 1.36 14.16 -10.41
C LEU A 61 1.85 14.71 -11.74
N ASP A 62 1.17 15.72 -12.25
CA ASP A 62 1.64 16.50 -13.38
C ASP A 62 2.70 17.54 -12.97
N ALA A 63 3.20 18.29 -13.95
CA ALA A 63 4.23 19.30 -13.73
C ALA A 63 3.77 20.47 -12.81
N ALA A 64 2.47 20.66 -12.60
CA ALA A 64 1.92 21.65 -11.68
C ALA A 64 1.76 21.08 -10.25
N GLY A 65 1.93 19.77 -10.06
CA GLY A 65 1.71 19.07 -8.80
C GLY A 65 0.24 18.67 -8.60
N ASP A 66 -0.58 18.74 -9.64
CA ASP A 66 -1.97 18.26 -9.64
C ASP A 66 -2.03 16.78 -10.06
N PRO A 67 -3.09 16.01 -9.72
CA PRO A 67 -3.19 14.62 -10.16
C PRO A 67 -3.16 14.48 -11.68
N GLY A 68 -2.24 13.66 -12.19
CA GLY A 68 -2.05 13.44 -13.62
C GLY A 68 -0.76 12.67 -13.90
N ASP A 69 -0.64 12.11 -15.10
CA ASP A 69 0.58 11.46 -15.56
C ASP A 69 1.22 12.30 -16.67
N ASP A 70 2.34 12.97 -16.35
CA ASP A 70 3.15 13.74 -17.29
C ASP A 70 4.40 12.99 -17.78
N GLY A 71 4.57 11.73 -17.36
CA GLY A 71 5.73 10.90 -17.64
C GLY A 71 6.98 11.20 -16.81
N ILE A 72 6.93 12.09 -15.81
CA ILE A 72 8.07 12.50 -14.98
C ILE A 72 7.95 11.87 -13.59
N VAL A 73 8.38 10.62 -13.43
CA VAL A 73 8.27 9.88 -12.15
C VAL A 73 8.93 10.51 -10.91
N GLY A 74 9.74 11.55 -11.09
CA GLY A 74 10.50 12.21 -10.02
C GLY A 74 9.74 13.31 -9.26
N ASN A 75 8.59 13.78 -9.76
CA ASN A 75 7.72 14.74 -9.06
C ASN A 75 6.52 14.08 -8.36
N ASP A 76 6.29 12.78 -8.60
CA ASP A 76 5.18 12.03 -8.01
C ASP A 76 5.25 12.01 -6.47
N LEU A 77 4.08 11.98 -5.84
CA LEU A 77 3.97 11.93 -4.39
C LEU A 77 4.15 10.50 -3.87
N PHE A 78 5.25 10.25 -3.16
CA PHE A 78 5.43 9.00 -2.41
C PHE A 78 4.38 8.87 -1.29
N ILE A 79 3.80 7.68 -1.17
CA ILE A 79 2.79 7.36 -0.15
C ILE A 79 3.34 6.33 0.84
N PHE A 80 3.64 5.10 0.39
CA PHE A 80 4.02 4.00 1.27
C PHE A 80 5.06 3.07 0.62
N ASN A 81 5.92 2.46 1.45
CA ASN A 81 6.70 1.29 1.07
C ASN A 81 6.11 0.07 1.78
N ASN A 82 5.88 -1.03 1.07
CA ASN A 82 5.16 -2.16 1.66
C ASN A 82 5.91 -2.87 2.81
N HIS A 83 7.24 -2.83 2.88
CA HIS A 83 8.00 -3.45 3.98
C HIS A 83 8.41 -2.48 5.09
N ALA A 84 8.47 -1.18 4.80
CA ALA A 84 8.91 -0.17 5.75
C ALA A 84 7.76 0.60 6.42
N SER A 85 6.62 0.77 5.74
CA SER A 85 5.46 1.46 6.32
C SER A 85 4.80 0.61 7.40
N ALA A 86 4.52 1.22 8.56
CA ALA A 86 3.75 0.57 9.61
C ALA A 86 2.27 0.53 9.25
N VAL A 87 1.59 -0.59 9.52
CA VAL A 87 0.13 -0.68 9.38
C VAL A 87 -0.55 0.42 10.21
N GLY A 88 -1.52 1.11 9.61
CA GLY A 88 -2.21 2.26 10.19
C GLY A 88 -1.48 3.60 10.01
N SER A 89 -0.29 3.62 9.39
CA SER A 89 0.31 4.88 8.95
C SER A 89 -0.57 5.55 7.89
N THR A 90 -0.58 6.88 7.91
CA THR A 90 -1.41 7.68 7.03
C THR A 90 -0.59 8.73 6.29
N VAL A 91 -1.02 9.05 5.08
CA VAL A 91 -0.49 10.15 4.26
C VAL A 91 -1.67 10.98 3.78
N ASP A 92 -1.63 12.27 4.07
CA ASP A 92 -2.59 13.24 3.53
C ASP A 92 -2.19 13.55 2.08
N LEU A 93 -3.02 13.13 1.14
CA LEU A 93 -2.81 13.40 -0.29
C LEU A 93 -3.28 14.81 -0.67
N GLY A 94 -4.04 15.47 0.21
CA GLY A 94 -4.68 16.75 -0.05
C GLY A 94 -6.11 16.63 -0.60
N SER A 95 -6.64 17.76 -1.01
CA SER A 95 -7.95 17.90 -1.64
C SER A 95 -7.80 18.15 -3.12
N PHE A 96 -8.64 17.50 -3.93
CA PHE A 96 -8.66 17.66 -5.37
C PHE A 96 -10.07 17.97 -5.88
N PRO A 97 -10.21 18.52 -7.09
CA PRO A 97 -11.52 18.73 -7.70
C PRO A 97 -12.29 17.41 -7.88
N VAL A 98 -13.60 17.44 -7.63
CA VAL A 98 -14.49 16.30 -7.87
C VAL A 98 -14.46 15.92 -9.36
N GLY A 99 -14.40 14.62 -9.63
CA GLY A 99 -14.33 14.05 -10.98
C GLY A 99 -12.92 13.85 -11.52
N VAL A 100 -11.88 14.28 -10.80
CA VAL A 100 -10.48 14.01 -11.15
C VAL A 100 -10.15 12.53 -10.85
N GLU A 101 -9.49 11.86 -11.79
CA GLU A 101 -8.94 10.53 -11.56
C GLU A 101 -7.62 10.64 -10.78
N LEU A 102 -7.48 9.82 -9.74
CA LEU A 102 -6.21 9.63 -9.04
C LEU A 102 -5.56 8.36 -9.59
N ILE A 103 -4.41 8.54 -10.25
CA ILE A 103 -3.61 7.42 -10.77
C ILE A 103 -2.57 7.07 -9.72
N PHE A 104 -2.63 5.85 -9.22
CA PHE A 104 -1.63 5.34 -8.29
C PHE A 104 -0.65 4.45 -9.04
N ARG A 105 0.64 4.66 -8.81
CA ARG A 105 1.73 3.87 -9.38
C ARG A 105 2.38 3.03 -8.30
N LEU A 106 2.45 1.73 -8.55
CA LEU A 106 3.22 0.77 -7.79
C LEU A 106 4.56 0.58 -8.51
N HIS A 107 5.63 1.08 -7.91
CA HIS A 107 6.99 0.86 -8.38
C HIS A 107 7.57 -0.38 -7.71
N VAL A 108 7.91 -1.41 -8.47
CA VAL A 108 8.52 -2.66 -7.98
C VAL A 108 10.02 -2.48 -7.88
N ASN A 109 10.55 -2.25 -6.69
CA ASN A 109 11.97 -1.95 -6.46
C ASN A 109 12.93 -3.04 -6.97
N ASN A 110 12.46 -4.29 -6.99
CA ASN A 110 13.28 -5.43 -7.40
C ASN A 110 13.48 -5.53 -8.91
N THR A 111 12.47 -5.16 -9.70
CA THR A 111 12.48 -5.30 -11.17
C THR A 111 12.61 -3.96 -11.88
N GLY A 112 12.22 -2.87 -11.21
CA GLY A 112 12.12 -1.54 -11.78
C GLY A 112 10.82 -1.32 -12.57
N ASP A 113 9.90 -2.28 -12.56
CA ASP A 113 8.63 -2.17 -13.27
C ASP A 113 7.65 -1.24 -12.54
N ASP A 114 6.83 -0.53 -13.30
CA ASP A 114 5.76 0.32 -12.81
C ASP A 114 4.39 -0.24 -13.25
N PHE A 115 3.47 -0.35 -12.29
CA PHE A 115 2.10 -0.77 -12.53
C PHE A 115 1.11 0.25 -11.97
N PHE A 116 -0.02 0.43 -12.63
CA PHE A 116 -0.94 1.53 -12.37
C PHE A 116 -2.36 1.03 -12.07
N THR A 117 -3.10 1.81 -11.28
CA THR A 117 -4.56 1.69 -11.18
C THR A 117 -5.23 1.92 -12.53
N GLY A 118 -6.51 1.56 -12.67
CA GLY A 118 -7.29 1.76 -13.90
C GLY A 118 -7.12 0.66 -14.96
N PRO A 119 -7.49 0.92 -16.22
CA PRO A 119 -7.67 -0.12 -17.23
C PRO A 119 -6.35 -0.83 -17.58
N ALA A 120 -6.45 -2.11 -17.92
CA ALA A 120 -5.31 -2.96 -18.27
C ALA A 120 -4.41 -2.40 -19.38
N ALA A 121 -4.98 -1.63 -20.32
CA ALA A 121 -4.25 -0.96 -21.39
C ALA A 121 -3.24 0.11 -20.90
N ARG A 122 -3.33 0.55 -19.63
CA ARG A 122 -2.38 1.47 -19.01
C ARG A 122 -1.06 0.77 -18.63
N ASN A 123 -1.10 -0.56 -18.45
CA ASN A 123 0.06 -1.34 -18.05
C ASN A 123 0.71 -2.01 -19.26
N SER A 124 2.04 -2.05 -19.28
CA SER A 124 2.82 -2.57 -20.40
C SER A 124 2.60 -4.06 -20.68
N ASP A 125 2.19 -4.82 -19.67
CA ASP A 125 1.86 -6.25 -19.76
C ASP A 125 0.40 -6.52 -20.17
N GLY A 126 -0.41 -5.47 -20.34
CA GLY A 126 -1.81 -5.58 -20.74
C GLY A 126 -2.73 -6.16 -19.67
N HIS A 127 -2.34 -6.14 -18.39
CA HIS A 127 -3.17 -6.59 -17.26
C HIS A 127 -3.51 -5.43 -16.31
N ALA A 128 -4.63 -5.56 -15.60
CA ALA A 128 -4.96 -4.63 -14.52
C ALA A 128 -4.26 -5.08 -13.23
N HIS A 129 -3.67 -4.14 -12.49
CA HIS A 129 -2.83 -4.44 -11.31
C HIS A 129 -3.37 -3.90 -9.99
N ALA A 130 -4.56 -3.28 -10.03
CA ALA A 130 -5.23 -2.79 -8.85
C ALA A 130 -6.69 -3.22 -8.83
N ARG A 131 -7.19 -3.47 -7.63
CA ARG A 131 -8.61 -3.62 -7.33
C ARG A 131 -9.03 -2.44 -6.49
N VAL A 132 -10.13 -1.80 -6.90
CA VAL A 132 -10.70 -0.65 -6.20
C VAL A 132 -12.08 -1.01 -5.72
N GLU A 133 -12.32 -0.82 -4.43
CA GLU A 133 -13.62 -1.07 -3.80
C GLU A 133 -14.02 0.17 -3.01
N ALA A 134 -15.28 0.55 -3.11
CA ALA A 134 -15.85 1.60 -2.29
C ALA A 134 -16.23 1.04 -0.91
N ASP A 135 -16.23 1.90 0.10
CA ASP A 135 -16.71 1.57 1.44
C ASP A 135 -15.98 0.37 2.09
N TRP A 136 -14.70 0.15 1.74
CA TRP A 136 -13.91 -0.97 2.24
C TRP A 136 -13.93 -1.04 3.77
N ALA A 137 -14.27 -2.21 4.29
CA ALA A 137 -14.25 -2.52 5.71
C ALA A 137 -13.21 -3.61 6.02
N PRO A 138 -12.42 -3.47 7.10
CA PRO A 138 -11.33 -4.40 7.42
C PRO A 138 -11.75 -5.83 7.81
N ASN A 139 -13.04 -6.20 7.71
CA ASN A 139 -13.59 -7.48 8.16
C ASN A 139 -14.62 -8.11 7.18
N GLU A 140 -14.57 -7.77 5.89
CA GLU A 140 -15.35 -8.53 4.89
C GLU A 140 -14.69 -9.87 4.51
#